data_AF-A0A949D5F6-F1
#
_entry.id   AF-A0A949D5F6-F1
#
_cell.length_a   1.000
_cell.length_b   1.000
_cell.length_c   1.000
_cell.angle_alpha   90.00
_cell.angle_beta   90.00
_cell.angle_gamma   90.00
#
_symmetry.space_group_name_H-M   'P 1'
#
loop_
_entity.id
_entity.type
_entity.pdbx_description
1 polymer ?
#
loop_
_entity_poly.entity_id
_entity_poly.type
_entity_poly.pdbx_seq_one_letter_code
_entity_poly.pdbx_strand_id
1 'polypeptide(L)'
;MHLTLKNQTTKPAAANHLQQQERFDCFIRAFNGERPHDGLGMAFPASVCTLSPRPFDGLPDIDYPFHDHDALITACGRLCMHRKKINISTLLAGHRVGLNEVGDGIWLVAFMRYDPRVR
;
A
#
# COMPACT_ATOMS: atom_id res chain seq x y z
N MET A 1 -12.75 -10.86 -3.25
CA MET A 1 -12.81 -10.75 -4.74
C MET A 1 -14.10 -10.05 -5.12
N HIS A 2 -14.08 -9.16 -6.13
CA HIS A 2 -15.27 -8.45 -6.63
C HIS A 2 -16.31 -9.43 -7.21
N LEU A 3 -17.60 -9.19 -6.96
CA LEU A 3 -18.69 -10.11 -7.31
C LEU A 3 -18.76 -10.35 -8.83
N THR A 4 -18.76 -9.29 -9.64
CA THR A 4 -18.86 -9.38 -11.10
C THR A 4 -17.67 -10.10 -11.72
N LEU A 5 -16.46 -9.84 -11.21
CA LEU A 5 -15.24 -10.54 -11.65
C LEU A 5 -15.39 -12.03 -11.40
N LYS A 6 -15.74 -12.42 -10.16
CA LYS A 6 -15.92 -13.82 -9.78
C LYS A 6 -16.96 -14.52 -10.65
N ASN A 7 -18.09 -13.86 -10.92
CA ASN A 7 -19.16 -14.45 -11.72
C ASN A 7 -18.76 -14.60 -13.20
N GLN A 8 -18.02 -13.64 -13.78
CA GLN A 8 -17.68 -13.66 -15.20
C GLN A 8 -16.45 -14.51 -15.52
N THR A 9 -15.51 -14.68 -14.58
CA THR A 9 -14.25 -15.37 -14.88
C THR A 9 -14.13 -16.74 -14.21
N THR A 10 -14.70 -16.94 -13.00
CA THR A 10 -14.45 -18.15 -12.20
C THR A 10 -15.70 -19.01 -11.93
N LYS A 11 -16.85 -18.71 -12.54
CA LYS A 11 -18.09 -19.49 -12.36
C LYS A 11 -18.77 -19.85 -13.69
N PRO A 12 -18.62 -21.11 -14.18
CA PRO A 12 -17.69 -22.12 -13.67
C PRO A 12 -16.23 -21.70 -13.87
N ALA A 13 -15.28 -22.30 -13.15
CA ALA A 13 -13.86 -22.10 -13.42
C ALA A 13 -13.50 -22.63 -14.83
N ALA A 14 -12.44 -22.11 -15.44
CA ALA A 14 -11.92 -22.68 -16.69
C ALA A 14 -11.22 -24.03 -16.45
N ALA A 15 -10.94 -24.79 -17.52
CA ALA A 15 -10.41 -26.15 -17.39
C ALA A 15 -8.94 -26.21 -16.90
N ASN A 16 -8.19 -25.12 -17.09
CA ASN A 16 -6.81 -25.00 -16.64
C ASN A 16 -6.42 -23.53 -16.41
N HIS A 17 -5.20 -23.29 -15.91
CA HIS A 17 -4.70 -21.96 -15.55
C HIS A 17 -4.56 -21.03 -16.77
N LEU A 18 -4.18 -21.55 -17.95
CA LEU A 18 -4.05 -20.74 -19.16
C LEU A 18 -5.41 -20.22 -19.63
N GLN A 19 -6.41 -21.10 -19.72
CA GLN A 19 -7.78 -20.71 -20.08
C GLN A 19 -8.42 -19.80 -19.02
N GLN A 20 -8.06 -19.99 -17.75
CA GLN A 20 -8.52 -19.10 -16.68
C GLN A 20 -7.92 -17.69 -16.83
N GLN A 21 -6.64 -17.61 -17.22
CA GLN A 21 -5.97 -16.35 -17.53
C GLN A 21 -6.63 -15.67 -18.74
N GLU A 22 -6.91 -16.39 -19.82
CA GLU A 22 -7.62 -15.83 -20.99
C GLU A 22 -8.96 -15.21 -20.60
N ARG A 23 -9.72 -15.85 -19.69
CA ARG A 23 -10.97 -15.27 -19.16
C ARG A 23 -10.73 -13.99 -18.36
N PHE A 24 -9.66 -13.93 -17.57
CA PHE A 24 -9.28 -12.71 -16.86
C PHE A 24 -8.84 -11.61 -17.84
N ASP A 25 -8.07 -11.93 -18.86
CA ASP A 25 -7.62 -10.98 -19.87
C ASP A 25 -8.80 -10.40 -20.66
N CYS A 26 -9.75 -11.26 -21.05
CA CYS A 26 -11.02 -10.82 -21.67
C CYS A 26 -11.81 -9.90 -20.73
N PHE A 27 -11.92 -10.24 -19.44
CA PHE A 27 -12.58 -9.38 -18.47
C PHE A 27 -11.87 -8.02 -18.33
N ILE A 28 -10.54 -8.01 -18.24
CA ILE A 28 -9.74 -6.78 -18.14
C ILE A 28 -9.98 -5.89 -19.35
N ARG A 29 -9.96 -6.45 -20.57
CA ARG A 29 -10.24 -5.70 -21.81
C ARG A 29 -11.62 -5.06 -21.77
N ALA A 30 -12.66 -5.83 -21.48
CA ALA A 30 -14.04 -5.32 -21.46
C ALA A 30 -14.25 -4.30 -20.33
N PHE A 31 -13.76 -4.57 -19.12
CA PHE A 31 -13.90 -3.69 -17.96
C PHE A 31 -13.19 -2.36 -18.17
N ASN A 32 -12.00 -2.37 -18.76
CA ASN A 32 -11.21 -1.16 -18.93
C ASN A 32 -11.55 -0.38 -20.20
N GLY A 33 -12.06 -1.03 -21.27
CA GLY A 33 -12.22 -0.41 -22.59
C GLY A 33 -13.63 -0.36 -23.16
N GLU A 34 -14.59 -1.12 -22.62
CA GLU A 34 -15.94 -1.24 -23.21
C GLU A 34 -17.06 -0.86 -22.24
N ARG A 35 -16.79 -0.83 -20.93
CA ARG A 35 -17.78 -0.53 -19.90
C ARG A 35 -17.56 0.88 -19.33
N PRO A 36 -18.41 1.87 -19.66
CA PRO A 36 -18.32 3.19 -19.08
C PRO A 36 -18.75 3.13 -17.61
N HIS A 37 -18.07 3.87 -16.73
CA HIS A 37 -18.35 3.85 -15.30
C HIS A 37 -18.90 5.19 -14.81
N ASP A 38 -20.02 5.16 -14.08
CA ASP A 38 -20.66 6.36 -13.53
C ASP A 38 -19.71 7.20 -12.65
N GLY A 39 -18.91 6.53 -11.81
CA GLY A 39 -17.91 7.19 -10.96
C GLY A 39 -16.78 7.91 -11.73
N LEU A 40 -16.68 7.65 -13.03
CA LEU A 40 -15.75 8.31 -13.96
C LEU A 40 -16.49 9.22 -14.96
N GLY A 41 -17.76 9.56 -14.69
CA GLY A 41 -18.57 10.39 -15.59
C GLY A 41 -18.86 9.70 -16.93
N MET A 42 -19.15 8.39 -16.90
CA MET A 42 -19.33 7.55 -18.09
C MET A 42 -18.07 7.38 -18.96
N ALA A 43 -16.88 7.69 -18.42
CA ALA A 43 -15.62 7.36 -19.09
C ALA A 43 -15.21 5.90 -18.84
N PHE A 44 -14.35 5.40 -19.72
CA PHE A 44 -13.71 4.08 -19.57
C PHE A 44 -12.48 4.17 -18.67
N PRO A 45 -12.21 3.19 -17.80
CA PRO A 45 -11.01 3.20 -16.96
C PRO A 45 -9.70 3.39 -17.75
N ALA A 46 -9.55 2.74 -18.92
CA ALA A 46 -8.37 2.87 -19.76
C ALA A 46 -8.18 4.29 -20.32
N SER A 47 -9.24 5.08 -20.41
CA SER A 47 -9.17 6.46 -20.93
C SER A 47 -8.70 7.48 -19.89
N VAL A 48 -8.86 7.18 -18.60
CA VAL A 48 -8.51 8.09 -17.49
C VAL A 48 -7.27 7.64 -16.73
N CYS A 49 -6.97 6.34 -16.72
CA CYS A 49 -5.84 5.78 -15.99
C CYS A 49 -4.59 5.77 -16.89
N THR A 50 -3.80 6.83 -16.82
CA THR A 50 -2.49 6.90 -17.48
C THR A 50 -1.38 6.45 -16.54
N LEU A 51 -0.46 5.61 -17.04
CA LEU A 51 0.73 5.26 -16.28
C LEU A 51 1.54 6.51 -15.95
N SER A 52 1.99 6.61 -14.70
CA SER A 52 2.90 7.67 -14.29
C SER A 52 4.20 7.56 -15.11
N PRO A 53 4.66 8.64 -15.78
CA PRO A 53 5.95 8.65 -16.45
C PRO A 53 7.10 8.68 -15.44
N ARG A 54 6.83 9.10 -14.20
CA ARG A 54 7.81 9.07 -13.12
C ARG A 54 7.92 7.64 -12.59
N PRO A 55 9.07 6.96 -12.77
CA PRO A 55 9.29 5.66 -12.15
C PRO A 55 9.29 5.83 -10.63
N PHE A 56 8.85 4.78 -9.93
CA PHE A 56 8.97 4.71 -8.48
C PHE A 56 10.30 4.05 -8.13
N ASP A 57 11.28 4.84 -7.70
CA ASP A 57 12.64 4.38 -7.37
C ASP A 57 12.74 3.72 -5.99
N GLY A 58 11.60 3.42 -5.35
CA GLY A 58 11.53 2.98 -3.97
C GLY A 58 11.50 4.14 -2.98
N LEU A 59 11.61 3.81 -1.70
CA LEU A 59 11.72 4.80 -0.63
C LEU A 59 13.20 5.09 -0.39
N PRO A 60 13.59 6.37 -0.19
CA PRO A 60 14.95 6.68 0.25
C PRO A 60 15.19 6.09 1.64
N ASP A 61 16.46 5.94 2.01
CA ASP A 61 16.81 5.64 3.40
C ASP A 61 16.24 6.73 4.32
N ILE A 62 15.44 6.31 5.30
CA ILE A 62 14.76 7.20 6.24
C ILE A 62 15.54 7.24 7.53
N ASP A 63 15.85 8.44 7.99
CA ASP A 63 16.51 8.69 9.26
C ASP A 63 15.70 9.71 10.09
N TYR A 64 15.77 9.58 11.43
CA TYR A 64 15.01 10.40 12.37
C TYR A 64 15.92 11.17 13.34
N PRO A 65 16.81 12.05 12.85
CA PRO A 65 17.85 12.69 13.68
C PRO A 65 17.31 13.67 14.72
N PHE A 66 16.06 14.12 14.57
CA PHE A 66 15.40 15.04 15.51
C PHE A 66 14.45 14.34 16.48
N HIS A 67 14.50 13.01 16.53
CA HIS A 67 13.73 12.24 17.49
C HIS A 67 14.62 11.78 18.63
N ASP A 68 14.04 11.58 19.81
CA ASP A 68 14.78 11.09 20.99
C ASP A 68 15.42 9.74 20.67
N HIS A 69 14.65 8.87 20.01
CA HIS A 69 15.07 7.54 19.57
C HIS A 69 14.47 7.19 18.22
N ASP A 70 15.00 6.15 17.61
CA ASP A 70 14.32 5.44 16.54
C ASP A 70 14.44 3.93 16.69
N ALA A 71 13.52 3.23 16.02
CA ALA A 71 13.44 1.79 16.14
C ALA A 71 12.90 1.15 14.87
N LEU A 72 13.38 -0.06 14.59
CA LEU A 72 12.87 -0.89 13.50
C LEU A 72 11.57 -1.58 13.92
N ILE A 73 10.54 -1.49 13.09
CA ILE A 73 9.32 -2.27 13.26
C ILE A 73 9.58 -3.70 12.82
N THR A 74 9.23 -4.65 13.70
CA THR A 74 9.41 -6.08 13.43
C THR A 74 8.52 -6.56 12.28
N ALA A 75 8.83 -7.73 11.70
CA ALA A 75 8.09 -8.32 10.60
C ALA A 75 6.58 -8.50 10.88
N CYS A 76 6.19 -8.66 12.14
CA CYS A 76 4.78 -8.77 12.54
C CYS A 76 4.14 -7.43 12.93
N GLY A 77 4.76 -6.30 12.61
CA GLY A 77 4.19 -4.96 12.79
C GLY A 77 4.27 -4.43 14.22
N ARG A 78 5.22 -4.91 15.02
CA ARG A 78 5.39 -4.50 16.42
C ARG A 78 6.61 -3.63 16.64
N LEU A 79 6.46 -2.62 17.49
CA LEU A 79 7.53 -1.85 18.09
C LEU A 79 7.95 -2.50 19.41
N CYS A 80 9.23 -2.82 19.54
CA CYS A 80 9.82 -3.38 20.76
C CYS A 80 10.62 -2.29 21.48
N MET A 81 10.13 -1.80 22.62
CA MET A 81 10.74 -0.70 23.36
C MET A 81 10.47 -0.87 24.86
N HIS A 82 11.43 -0.56 25.72
CA HIS A 82 11.28 -0.65 27.19
C HIS A 82 10.72 -2.00 27.69
N ARG A 83 11.17 -3.11 27.10
CA ARG A 83 10.66 -4.49 27.33
C ARG A 83 9.16 -4.69 27.05
N LYS A 84 8.50 -3.71 26.41
CA LYS A 84 7.12 -3.79 25.93
C LYS A 84 7.11 -4.09 24.43
N LYS A 85 6.04 -4.75 23.98
CA LYS A 85 5.76 -5.04 22.58
C LYS A 85 4.44 -4.35 22.21
N ILE A 86 4.52 -3.29 21.42
CA ILE A 86 3.37 -2.46 21.06
C ILE A 86 3.01 -2.80 19.61
N ASN A 87 1.75 -3.16 19.35
CA ASN A 87 1.29 -3.38 17.98
C ASN A 87 1.10 -2.01 17.30
N ILE A 88 1.77 -1.80 16.17
CA ILE A 88 1.66 -0.57 15.36
C ILE A 88 0.88 -0.90 14.09
N SER A 89 1.52 -1.57 13.15
CA SER A 89 0.92 -2.03 11.90
C SER A 89 1.90 -2.92 11.14
N THR A 90 1.42 -3.99 10.52
CA THR A 90 2.23 -4.83 9.62
C THR A 90 2.65 -4.10 8.35
N LEU A 91 1.98 -3.01 7.98
CA LEU A 91 2.37 -2.16 6.84
C LEU A 91 3.73 -1.47 7.05
N LEU A 92 4.15 -1.31 8.31
CA LEU A 92 5.43 -0.69 8.67
C LEU A 92 6.54 -1.73 8.88
N ALA A 93 6.28 -3.02 8.67
CA ALA A 93 7.26 -4.09 8.87
C ALA A 93 8.55 -3.80 8.08
N GLY A 94 9.69 -3.83 8.77
CA GLY A 94 11.00 -3.57 8.16
C GLY A 94 11.35 -2.09 7.99
N HIS A 95 10.48 -1.16 8.39
CA HIS A 95 10.78 0.26 8.37
C HIS A 95 11.21 0.80 9.75
N ARG A 96 12.07 1.82 9.75
CA ARG A 96 12.40 2.61 10.95
C ARG A 96 11.32 3.65 11.21
N VAL A 97 11.04 3.89 12.49
CA VAL A 97 10.14 4.95 12.97
C VAL A 97 10.87 5.80 14.00
N GLY A 98 10.60 7.11 13.99
CA GLY A 98 11.07 8.05 15.00
C GLY A 98 10.18 8.00 16.23
N LEU A 99 10.76 8.19 17.41
CA LEU A 99 10.10 8.09 18.70
C LEU A 99 10.45 9.31 19.55
N ASN A 100 9.42 10.02 20.01
CA ASN A 100 9.55 11.14 20.95
C ASN A 100 8.70 10.88 22.19
N GLU A 101 9.28 11.09 23.37
CA GLU A 101 8.51 11.09 24.60
C GLU A 101 7.87 12.48 24.79
N VAL A 102 6.54 12.54 24.68
CA VAL A 102 5.79 13.81 24.77
C VAL A 102 5.12 14.01 26.13
N GLY A 103 5.30 13.04 27.03
CA GLY A 103 4.78 13.02 28.39
C GLY A 103 5.15 11.70 29.06
N ASP A 104 4.95 11.59 30.37
CA ASP A 104 5.33 10.40 31.13
C ASP A 104 4.68 9.13 30.58
N GLY A 105 5.49 8.27 29.92
CA GLY A 105 5.03 7.05 29.30
C GLY A 105 4.18 7.23 28.02
N ILE A 106 4.09 8.46 27.50
CA ILE A 106 3.36 8.80 26.28
C ILE A 106 4.36 9.07 25.16
N TRP A 107 4.30 8.22 24.14
CA TRP A 107 5.24 8.23 23.03
C TRP A 107 4.55 8.59 21.72
N LEU A 108 5.10 9.57 21.02
CA LEU A 108 4.77 9.88 19.64
C LEU A 108 5.60 8.96 18.73
N VAL A 109 4.93 8.23 17.83
CA VAL A 109 5.57 7.40 16.81
C VAL A 109 5.40 8.09 15.46
N ALA A 110 6.51 8.49 14.86
CA ALA A 110 6.54 9.13 13.55
C ALA A 110 7.03 8.13 12.49
N PHE A 111 6.25 7.98 11.42
CA PHE A 111 6.68 7.30 10.21
C PHE A 111 6.53 8.25 9.04
N MET A 112 7.66 8.67 8.46
CA MET A 112 7.74 9.70 7.43
C MET A 112 7.09 11.04 7.85
N ARG A 113 7.92 12.03 8.15
CA ARG A 113 7.60 13.45 7.97
C ARG A 113 8.93 14.18 7.85
N TYR A 114 9.08 14.92 6.76
CA TYR A 114 10.33 15.56 6.36
C TYR A 114 10.47 16.90 7.07
N ASP A 115 11.40 17.01 8.03
CA ASP A 115 11.82 18.29 8.60
C ASP A 115 13.05 18.79 7.82
N PRO A 116 12.90 19.79 6.93
CA PRO A 116 14.01 20.30 6.14
C PRO A 116 15.07 20.92 7.06
N ARG A 117 16.33 20.66 6.76
CA ARG A 117 17.47 21.29 7.43
C ARG A 117 17.43 22.80 7.17
N VAL A 118 17.26 23.61 8.22
CA VAL A 118 17.53 25.06 8.16
C VAL A 118 19.05 25.24 8.33
N ARG A 119 19.68 25.97 7.41
CA ARG A 119 21.09 26.34 7.48
C ARG A 119 21.26 27.66 8.20
#